data_AF-A0A2P1P8I9-F1
#
_entry.id   AF-A0A2P1P8I9-F1
#
_cell.length_a   1.000
_cell.length_b   1.000
_cell.length_c   1.000
_cell.angle_alpha   90.00
_cell.angle_beta   90.00
_cell.angle_gamma   90.00
#
_symmetry.space_group_name_H-M   'P 1'
#
loop_
_entity.id
_entity.type
_entity.pdbx_description
1 polymer ?
#
loop_
_entity_poly.entity_id
_entity_poly.type
_entity_poly.pdbx_seq_one_letter_code
_entity_poly.pdbx_strand_id
1 'polypeptide(L)'
;MNNSHNNIIKSSIAFFLLPVATYFYQGYKKSNSPSTFEQAADNLGFKGYKKGSKIVSAKEHQEALLNILQMSGYFTPTKLWQGINALNLKDPEIVFNKLYSAIKKSKADQNFDQFNPKILRKNFGKGSGLDEQDMKDLLLYLSQNAFNRKIGQERNELTSLNWMQEHEEEFNKAAEVLKLIDRHEPSYQEYDTAWIAGASRVGLLARIIDYKFITSKYSLTFKENPIVLAGARELWANLDGISPTVLAKLEHASSQITDMDLLDASVPVGENNDRIEEGKSYIPYLAKKNKIKLDEQSPLIEYKTEEECPKGRMPGRIYPNYADGEQNRLTETTMSYDLIEKYLPNSVVIDSHLGPEQRPNTATTARDAGMNLVQKIQEGEYAYQKELIILFVSNNPYIERQTIVSQREVNKILKALDLDSQGYSIKLDGVGFKSKQDVVTVHSESAALFAERYKDACDNSTCKRPIETLLFQTRDTTPPTDIPEEFLDTPTYWDMSGLSGLFQDAWDLVLP
;
A
#
# COMPACT_ATOMS: atom_id res chain seq x y z
N MET A 1 -12.25 -66.45 -89.55
CA MET A 1 -13.40 -67.11 -88.90
C MET A 1 -13.23 -67.00 -87.40
N ASN A 2 -14.32 -66.61 -86.72
CA ASN A 2 -14.57 -66.54 -85.27
C ASN A 2 -13.84 -65.49 -84.40
N ASN A 3 -14.49 -64.32 -84.37
CA ASN A 3 -14.95 -63.55 -83.21
C ASN A 3 -14.65 -64.10 -81.80
N SER A 4 -14.17 -63.21 -80.93
CA SER A 4 -14.84 -62.91 -79.65
C SER A 4 -14.36 -61.55 -79.10
N HIS A 5 -15.34 -60.77 -78.66
CA HIS A 5 -15.28 -59.38 -78.19
C HIS A 5 -14.40 -59.14 -76.96
N ASN A 6 -13.85 -57.93 -76.85
CA ASN A 6 -14.22 -57.00 -75.79
C ASN A 6 -13.78 -55.57 -76.11
N ASN A 7 -14.78 -54.71 -76.33
CA ASN A 7 -14.66 -53.26 -76.38
C ASN A 7 -14.57 -52.73 -74.95
N ILE A 8 -13.48 -52.02 -74.61
CA ILE A 8 -13.46 -51.12 -73.46
C ILE A 8 -13.10 -49.73 -73.95
N ILE A 9 -14.09 -48.85 -73.81
CA ILE A 9 -14.07 -47.43 -74.11
C ILE A 9 -13.03 -46.74 -73.21
N LYS A 10 -12.02 -46.11 -73.82
CA LYS A 10 -11.13 -45.19 -73.12
C LYS A 10 -11.89 -43.91 -72.77
N SER A 11 -12.45 -43.87 -71.56
CA SER A 11 -12.87 -42.61 -70.93
C SER A 11 -11.62 -41.83 -70.54
N SER A 12 -11.36 -40.73 -71.25
CA SER A 12 -10.38 -39.74 -70.85
C SER A 12 -10.96 -38.94 -69.69
N ILE A 13 -10.61 -39.31 -68.46
CA ILE A 13 -10.84 -38.44 -67.30
C ILE A 13 -9.84 -37.29 -67.41
N ALA A 14 -10.33 -36.12 -67.83
CA ALA A 14 -9.63 -34.87 -67.66
C ALA A 14 -9.46 -34.64 -66.15
N PHE A 15 -8.25 -34.82 -65.64
CA PHE A 15 -7.86 -34.32 -64.33
C PHE A 15 -7.89 -32.78 -64.42
N PHE A 16 -9.00 -32.18 -64.01
CA PHE A 16 -9.00 -30.79 -63.58
C PHE A 16 -8.08 -30.73 -62.36
N LEU A 17 -6.83 -30.30 -62.57
CA LEU A 17 -6.00 -29.73 -61.52
C LEU A 17 -6.69 -28.44 -61.08
N LEU A 18 -7.65 -28.56 -60.17
CA LEU A 18 -8.08 -27.42 -59.37
C LEU A 18 -6.83 -26.96 -58.61
N PRO A 19 -6.39 -25.71 -58.75
CA PRO A 19 -5.36 -25.18 -57.90
C PRO A 19 -5.91 -25.28 -56.47
N VAL A 20 -5.29 -26.13 -55.65
CA VAL A 20 -5.47 -26.06 -54.21
C VAL A 20 -4.94 -24.69 -53.83
N ALA A 21 -5.85 -23.74 -53.67
CA ALA A 21 -5.54 -22.47 -53.05
C ALA A 21 -5.16 -22.78 -51.59
N THR A 22 -3.87 -23.08 -51.38
CA THR A 22 -3.26 -22.94 -50.08
C THR A 22 -3.32 -21.46 -49.76
N TYR A 23 -4.37 -21.07 -49.05
CA TYR A 23 -4.34 -19.83 -48.29
C TYR A 23 -3.22 -19.98 -47.26
N PHE A 24 -2.01 -19.60 -47.66
CA PHE A 24 -1.00 -19.18 -46.71
C PHE A 24 -1.65 -18.06 -45.90
N TYR A 25 -1.98 -18.36 -44.65
CA TYR A 25 -2.37 -17.35 -43.68
C TYR A 25 -1.16 -16.41 -43.53
N GLN A 26 -1.14 -15.34 -44.34
CA GLN A 26 -0.14 -14.29 -44.25
C GLN A 26 -0.30 -13.64 -42.88
N GLY A 27 0.62 -14.01 -41.98
CA GLY A 27 1.03 -13.21 -40.84
C GLY A 27 -0.07 -12.87 -39.84
N TYR A 28 -0.39 -13.81 -38.94
CA TYR A 28 -0.66 -13.38 -37.56
C TYR A 28 0.67 -12.87 -37.00
N LYS A 29 1.04 -11.61 -37.30
CA LYS A 29 2.07 -10.91 -36.54
C LYS A 29 1.56 -10.91 -35.12
N LYS A 30 2.21 -11.68 -34.24
CA LYS A 30 1.98 -11.62 -32.80
C LYS A 30 2.03 -10.15 -32.42
N SER A 31 0.87 -9.58 -32.07
CA SER A 31 0.75 -8.15 -31.82
C SER A 31 1.73 -7.80 -30.71
N ASN A 32 2.74 -7.00 -31.04
CA ASN A 32 3.72 -6.47 -30.09
C ASN A 32 3.11 -5.36 -29.22
N SER A 33 1.87 -4.95 -29.54
CA SER A 33 1.14 -3.94 -28.80
C SER A 33 0.94 -4.38 -27.33
N PRO A 34 1.20 -3.48 -26.38
CA PRO A 34 0.92 -3.72 -24.96
C PRO A 34 -0.53 -4.16 -24.75
N SER A 35 -0.77 -5.08 -23.81
CA SER A 35 -2.13 -5.35 -23.32
C SER A 35 -2.71 -4.11 -22.63
N THR A 36 -4.03 -4.08 -22.44
CA THR A 36 -4.67 -3.02 -21.65
C THR A 36 -4.12 -2.97 -20.22
N PHE A 37 -3.79 -4.14 -19.65
CA PHE A 37 -3.08 -4.21 -18.36
C PHE A 37 -1.71 -3.54 -18.39
N GLU A 38 -0.89 -3.82 -19.41
CA GLU A 38 0.45 -3.23 -19.51
C GLU A 38 0.37 -1.69 -19.57
N GLN A 39 -0.60 -1.16 -20.32
CA GLN A 39 -0.84 0.29 -20.42
C GLN A 39 -1.28 0.88 -19.06
N ALA A 40 -2.28 0.26 -18.42
CA ALA A 40 -2.78 0.71 -17.13
C ALA A 40 -1.71 0.64 -16.03
N ALA A 41 -0.93 -0.46 -15.98
CA ALA A 41 0.13 -0.63 -14.99
C ALA A 41 1.27 0.38 -15.19
N ASP A 42 1.67 0.67 -16.43
CA ASP A 42 2.64 1.72 -16.73
C ASP A 42 2.13 3.11 -16.30
N ASN A 43 0.85 3.40 -16.54
CA ASN A 43 0.21 4.66 -16.13
C ASN A 43 0.13 4.81 -14.61
N LEU A 44 -0.09 3.71 -13.88
CA LEU A 44 0.01 3.63 -12.41
C LEU A 44 1.47 3.65 -11.90
N GLY A 45 2.45 3.76 -12.80
CA GLY A 45 3.87 3.90 -12.46
C GLY A 45 4.60 2.59 -12.17
N PHE A 46 4.04 1.43 -12.55
CA PHE A 46 4.72 0.12 -12.51
C PHE A 46 5.65 -0.07 -13.73
N LYS A 47 6.44 0.95 -14.05
CA LYS A 47 7.25 1.05 -15.28
C LYS A 47 8.73 0.69 -15.11
N GLY A 48 9.04 -0.06 -14.05
CA GLY A 48 10.41 -0.32 -13.60
C GLY A 48 11.08 0.87 -12.92
N TYR A 49 12.31 0.68 -12.43
CA TYR A 49 13.12 1.73 -11.80
C TYR A 49 14.60 1.37 -11.77
N LYS A 50 15.44 2.38 -11.53
CA LYS A 50 16.85 2.23 -11.19
C LYS A 50 17.10 3.00 -9.90
N LYS A 51 17.61 2.32 -8.86
CA LYS A 51 18.01 2.95 -7.59
C LYS A 51 19.27 2.25 -7.09
N GLY A 52 20.37 3.00 -6.93
CA GLY A 52 21.69 2.44 -6.68
C GLY A 52 22.11 1.43 -7.76
N SER A 53 22.51 0.23 -7.35
CA SER A 53 22.87 -0.89 -8.23
C SER A 53 21.66 -1.73 -8.70
N LYS A 54 20.48 -1.59 -8.08
CA LYS A 54 19.28 -2.35 -8.43
C LYS A 54 18.61 -1.75 -9.67
N ILE A 55 18.42 -2.59 -10.69
CA ILE A 55 17.67 -2.26 -11.91
C ILE A 55 16.51 -3.22 -12.02
N VAL A 56 15.29 -2.70 -12.03
CA VAL A 56 14.05 -3.46 -12.24
C VAL A 56 13.43 -2.98 -13.53
N SER A 57 13.19 -3.89 -14.48
CA SER A 57 12.50 -3.56 -15.72
C SER A 57 11.00 -3.37 -15.52
N ALA A 58 10.32 -2.68 -16.44
CA ALA A 58 8.85 -2.58 -16.44
C ALA A 58 8.17 -3.96 -16.41
N LYS A 59 8.75 -4.95 -17.09
CA LYS A 59 8.18 -6.31 -17.13
C LYS A 59 8.21 -6.96 -15.75
N GLU A 60 9.35 -6.90 -15.07
CA GLU A 60 9.50 -7.44 -13.70
C GLU A 60 8.59 -6.71 -12.72
N HIS A 61 8.51 -5.37 -12.83
CA HIS A 61 7.67 -4.56 -11.95
C HIS A 61 6.17 -4.92 -12.09
N GLN A 62 5.69 -5.08 -13.32
CA GLN A 62 4.30 -5.48 -13.61
C GLN A 62 4.02 -6.95 -13.27
N GLU A 63 4.99 -7.85 -13.46
CA GLU A 63 4.85 -9.27 -13.13
C GLU A 63 4.82 -9.48 -11.60
N ALA A 64 5.57 -8.69 -10.83
CA ALA A 64 5.49 -8.69 -9.36
C ALA A 64 4.12 -8.25 -8.84
N LEU A 65 3.51 -7.23 -9.45
CA LEU A 65 2.12 -6.85 -9.18
C LEU A 65 1.17 -8.03 -9.39
N LEU A 66 1.24 -8.69 -10.55
CA LEU A 66 0.38 -9.84 -10.83
C LEU A 66 0.59 -11.00 -9.86
N ASN A 67 1.83 -11.25 -9.42
CA ASN A 67 2.12 -12.28 -8.41
C ASN A 67 1.42 -11.98 -7.09
N ILE A 68 1.54 -10.75 -6.56
CA ILE A 68 0.80 -10.37 -5.33
C ILE A 68 -0.70 -10.57 -5.54
N LEU A 69 -1.24 -10.14 -6.68
CA LEU A 69 -2.69 -10.26 -6.88
C LEU A 69 -3.17 -11.71 -6.93
N GLN A 70 -2.35 -12.61 -7.50
CA GLN A 70 -2.66 -14.03 -7.58
C GLN A 70 -2.58 -14.69 -6.20
N MET A 71 -1.48 -14.48 -5.46
CA MET A 71 -1.30 -15.05 -4.12
C MET A 71 -2.40 -14.62 -3.15
N SER A 72 -2.88 -13.38 -3.29
CA SER A 72 -3.98 -12.85 -2.50
C SER A 72 -5.38 -13.27 -2.97
N GLY A 73 -5.48 -14.11 -4.00
CA GLY A 73 -6.74 -14.69 -4.47
C GLY A 73 -7.62 -13.77 -5.31
N TYR A 74 -7.11 -12.66 -5.82
CA TYR A 74 -7.92 -11.70 -6.60
C TYR A 74 -8.32 -12.18 -7.99
N PHE A 75 -7.65 -13.22 -8.50
CA PHE A 75 -7.99 -13.84 -9.79
C PHE A 75 -8.97 -15.00 -9.66
N THR A 76 -9.56 -15.21 -8.48
CA THR A 76 -10.70 -16.13 -8.33
C THR A 76 -11.92 -15.61 -9.12
N PRO A 77 -12.77 -16.52 -9.65
CA PRO A 77 -13.98 -16.13 -10.39
C PRO A 77 -14.84 -15.12 -9.64
N THR A 78 -15.08 -15.38 -8.36
CA THR A 78 -15.89 -14.54 -7.49
C THR A 78 -15.35 -13.11 -7.37
N LYS A 79 -14.06 -12.95 -7.06
CA LYS A 79 -13.45 -11.62 -6.88
C LYS A 79 -13.36 -10.87 -8.21
N LEU A 80 -13.08 -11.57 -9.30
CA LEU A 80 -13.05 -10.99 -10.64
C LEU A 80 -14.45 -10.50 -11.07
N TRP A 81 -15.49 -11.31 -10.87
CA TRP A 81 -16.87 -10.95 -11.18
C TRP A 81 -17.32 -9.72 -10.39
N GLN A 82 -17.06 -9.71 -9.07
CA GLN A 82 -17.33 -8.56 -8.22
C GLN A 82 -16.61 -7.30 -8.72
N GLY A 83 -15.35 -7.44 -9.15
CA GLY A 83 -14.58 -6.33 -9.69
C GLY A 83 -15.15 -5.77 -10.98
N ILE A 84 -15.58 -6.63 -11.91
CA ILE A 84 -16.16 -6.21 -13.19
C ILE A 84 -17.53 -5.55 -12.99
N ASN A 85 -18.37 -6.11 -12.13
CA ASN A 85 -19.69 -5.53 -11.85
C ASN A 85 -19.58 -4.16 -11.17
N ALA A 86 -18.58 -3.96 -10.31
CA ALA A 86 -18.32 -2.66 -9.69
C ALA A 86 -18.00 -1.56 -10.72
N LEU A 87 -17.58 -1.93 -11.94
CA LEU A 87 -17.33 -0.98 -13.02
C LEU A 87 -18.60 -0.53 -13.76
N ASN A 88 -19.75 -1.16 -13.51
CA ASN A 88 -21.04 -0.86 -14.15
C ASN A 88 -20.95 -0.79 -15.69
N LEU A 89 -20.33 -1.82 -16.29
CA LEU A 89 -20.15 -1.93 -17.73
C LEU A 89 -21.44 -2.37 -18.43
N LYS A 90 -21.57 -2.07 -19.72
CA LYS A 90 -22.74 -2.47 -20.52
C LYS A 90 -22.86 -4.00 -20.65
N ASP A 91 -21.74 -4.69 -20.88
CA ASP A 91 -21.70 -6.13 -21.16
C ASP A 91 -20.68 -6.84 -20.24
N PRO A 92 -20.94 -6.90 -18.92
CA PRO A 92 -19.98 -7.40 -17.93
C PRO A 92 -19.61 -8.88 -18.12
N GLU A 93 -20.53 -9.72 -18.60
CA GLU A 93 -20.29 -11.13 -18.90
C GLU A 93 -19.25 -11.34 -20.00
N ILE A 94 -19.30 -10.53 -21.07
CA ILE A 94 -18.34 -10.60 -22.17
C ILE A 94 -16.94 -10.23 -21.66
N VAL A 95 -16.86 -9.19 -20.84
CA VAL A 95 -15.61 -8.74 -20.21
C VAL A 95 -15.06 -9.85 -19.30
N PHE A 96 -15.91 -10.42 -18.44
CA PHE A 96 -15.54 -11.50 -17.53
C PHE A 96 -14.98 -12.70 -18.29
N ASN A 97 -15.69 -13.19 -19.30
CA ASN A 97 -15.25 -14.33 -20.11
C ASN A 97 -13.88 -14.09 -20.76
N LYS A 98 -13.62 -12.87 -21.25
CA LYS A 98 -12.32 -12.51 -21.86
C LYS A 98 -11.20 -12.43 -20.83
N LEU A 99 -11.43 -11.78 -19.69
CA LEU A 99 -10.44 -11.67 -18.62
C LEU A 99 -10.16 -13.04 -17.99
N TYR A 100 -11.20 -13.81 -17.70
CA TYR A 100 -11.07 -15.12 -17.07
C TYR A 100 -10.40 -16.14 -17.99
N SER A 101 -10.61 -16.05 -19.31
CA SER A 101 -9.84 -16.85 -20.29
C SER A 101 -8.32 -16.55 -20.21
N ALA A 102 -7.93 -15.29 -20.03
CA ALA A 102 -6.53 -14.93 -19.84
C ALA A 102 -5.96 -15.47 -18.51
N ILE A 103 -6.75 -15.39 -17.43
CA ILE A 103 -6.43 -15.97 -16.11
C ILE A 103 -6.19 -17.48 -16.23
N LYS A 104 -7.15 -18.23 -16.80
CA LYS A 104 -7.03 -19.68 -17.05
C LYS A 104 -5.80 -20.04 -17.88
N LYS A 105 -5.55 -19.30 -18.96
CA LYS A 105 -4.38 -19.53 -19.83
C LYS A 105 -3.05 -19.31 -19.10
N SER A 106 -3.03 -18.38 -18.16
CA SER A 106 -1.88 -18.14 -17.29
C SER A 106 -1.83 -19.04 -16.07
N LYS A 107 -2.88 -19.84 -15.82
CA LYS A 107 -3.09 -20.64 -14.61
C LYS A 107 -3.12 -19.82 -13.32
N ALA A 108 -3.60 -18.58 -13.39
CA ALA A 108 -3.71 -17.71 -12.21
C ALA A 108 -4.87 -18.10 -11.28
N ASP A 109 -5.81 -18.90 -11.77
CA ASP A 109 -6.92 -19.53 -11.03
C ASP A 109 -6.51 -20.83 -10.32
N GLN A 110 -5.24 -21.25 -10.44
CA GLN A 110 -4.69 -22.47 -9.87
C GLN A 110 -3.64 -22.14 -8.81
N ASN A 111 -2.94 -23.14 -8.27
CA ASN A 111 -1.85 -22.93 -7.30
C ASN A 111 -0.73 -22.04 -7.87
N PHE A 112 -0.10 -21.24 -7.00
CA PHE A 112 0.93 -20.25 -7.37
C PHE A 112 2.07 -20.86 -8.22
N ASP A 113 2.51 -22.08 -7.93
CA ASP A 113 3.58 -22.77 -8.68
C ASP A 113 3.29 -22.95 -10.18
N GLN A 114 2.02 -22.94 -10.56
CA GLN A 114 1.61 -23.10 -11.94
C GLN A 114 1.42 -21.75 -12.65
N PHE A 115 1.32 -20.66 -11.89
CA PHE A 115 1.01 -19.35 -12.41
C PHE A 115 2.15 -18.81 -13.29
N ASN A 116 1.78 -18.32 -14.48
CA ASN A 116 2.71 -17.66 -15.39
C ASN A 116 2.36 -16.18 -15.54
N PRO A 117 2.97 -15.28 -14.75
CA PRO A 117 2.65 -13.84 -14.79
C PRO A 117 2.97 -13.19 -16.13
N LYS A 118 3.96 -13.70 -16.87
CA LYS A 118 4.30 -13.22 -18.22
C LYS A 118 3.17 -13.48 -19.22
N ILE A 119 2.53 -14.65 -19.15
CA ILE A 119 1.36 -14.96 -19.99
C ILE A 119 0.21 -14.03 -19.62
N LEU A 120 -0.08 -13.85 -18.32
CA LEU A 120 -1.18 -12.99 -17.89
C LEU A 120 -0.94 -11.54 -18.33
N ARG A 121 0.22 -10.96 -18.00
CA ARG A 121 0.62 -9.60 -18.39
C ARG A 121 0.37 -9.32 -19.87
N LYS A 122 0.75 -10.27 -20.75
CA LYS A 122 0.62 -10.09 -22.20
C LYS A 122 -0.80 -10.24 -22.75
N ASN A 123 -1.75 -10.77 -21.98
CA ASN A 123 -3.11 -11.08 -22.44
C ASN A 123 -4.22 -10.41 -21.62
N PHE A 124 -3.95 -9.95 -20.40
CA PHE A 124 -4.97 -9.40 -19.51
C PHE A 124 -5.55 -8.09 -20.07
N GLY A 125 -6.88 -8.07 -20.27
CA GLY A 125 -7.60 -6.99 -20.95
C GLY A 125 -7.58 -7.00 -22.48
N LYS A 126 -6.85 -7.93 -23.14
CA LYS A 126 -6.83 -7.95 -24.61
C LYS A 126 -8.17 -8.40 -25.18
N GLY A 127 -8.80 -7.53 -25.98
CA GLY A 127 -10.06 -7.83 -26.66
C GLY A 127 -11.26 -7.99 -25.71
N SER A 128 -11.14 -7.52 -24.46
CA SER A 128 -12.26 -7.47 -23.51
C SER A 128 -13.18 -6.27 -23.72
N GLY A 129 -12.76 -5.28 -24.51
CA GLY A 129 -13.47 -4.00 -24.63
C GLY A 129 -13.17 -3.01 -23.50
N LEU A 130 -12.35 -3.40 -22.51
CA LEU A 130 -11.84 -2.48 -21.50
C LEU A 130 -10.78 -1.56 -22.11
N ASP A 131 -10.88 -0.27 -21.85
CA ASP A 131 -9.78 0.66 -22.09
C ASP A 131 -8.85 0.78 -20.88
N GLU A 132 -7.83 1.63 -21.01
CA GLU A 132 -6.83 1.85 -19.98
C GLU A 132 -7.44 2.28 -18.65
N GLN A 133 -8.44 3.18 -18.67
CA GLN A 133 -9.05 3.66 -17.44
C GLN A 133 -9.90 2.57 -16.78
N ASP A 134 -10.69 1.81 -17.54
CA ASP A 134 -11.46 0.71 -16.96
C ASP A 134 -10.54 -0.35 -16.32
N MET A 135 -9.36 -0.59 -16.90
CA MET A 135 -8.37 -1.50 -16.32
C MET A 135 -7.71 -0.92 -15.06
N LYS A 136 -7.44 0.39 -14.99
CA LYS A 136 -6.96 1.04 -13.75
C LYS A 136 -7.99 0.92 -12.63
N ASP A 137 -9.27 1.15 -12.94
CA ASP A 137 -10.37 1.03 -11.99
C ASP A 137 -10.51 -0.40 -11.48
N LEU A 138 -10.40 -1.40 -12.38
CA LEU A 138 -10.40 -2.82 -12.01
C LEU A 138 -9.24 -3.16 -11.08
N LEU A 139 -8.02 -2.74 -11.41
CA LEU A 139 -6.83 -2.99 -10.59
C LEU A 139 -6.95 -2.34 -9.21
N LEU A 140 -7.44 -1.10 -9.15
CA LEU A 140 -7.72 -0.43 -7.88
C LEU A 140 -8.72 -1.24 -7.07
N TYR A 141 -9.87 -1.59 -7.65
CA TYR A 141 -10.91 -2.34 -6.95
C TYR A 141 -10.39 -3.67 -6.42
N LEU A 142 -9.72 -4.46 -7.26
CA LEU A 142 -9.13 -5.73 -6.84
C LEU A 142 -8.15 -5.52 -5.69
N SER A 143 -7.20 -4.57 -5.83
CA SER A 143 -6.20 -4.31 -4.79
C SER A 143 -6.79 -3.85 -3.45
N GLN A 144 -7.95 -3.18 -3.44
CA GLN A 144 -8.58 -2.69 -2.20
C GLN A 144 -9.42 -3.77 -1.48
N ASN A 145 -9.76 -4.87 -2.16
CA ASN A 145 -10.75 -5.83 -1.70
C ASN A 145 -10.20 -7.01 -0.88
N ALA A 146 -8.89 -7.06 -0.57
CA ALA A 146 -8.35 -8.13 0.30
C ALA A 146 -8.36 -7.81 1.78
N PHE A 147 -8.56 -6.57 2.19
CA PHE A 147 -8.19 -6.22 3.57
C PHE A 147 -9.20 -6.61 4.62
N ASN A 148 -10.42 -7.03 4.26
CA ASN A 148 -11.52 -7.36 5.19
C ASN A 148 -11.56 -6.45 6.44
N ARG A 149 -11.13 -5.19 6.25
CA ARG A 149 -10.71 -4.33 7.33
C ARG A 149 -11.98 -3.77 7.93
N LYS A 150 -12.16 -3.91 9.23
CA LYS A 150 -13.30 -3.26 9.87
C LYS A 150 -13.09 -1.75 9.88
N ILE A 151 -14.18 -0.99 9.85
CA ILE A 151 -14.10 0.47 10.03
C ILE A 151 -13.37 0.73 11.36
N GLY A 152 -12.35 1.59 11.34
CA GLY A 152 -11.57 1.94 12.54
C GLY A 152 -10.41 0.99 12.90
N GLN A 153 -10.38 -0.25 12.41
CA GLN A 153 -9.25 -1.16 12.67
C GLN A 153 -7.96 -0.56 12.12
N GLU A 154 -6.88 -0.47 12.87
CA GLU A 154 -5.58 0.04 12.38
C GLU A 154 -4.86 -1.02 11.53
N ARG A 155 -3.91 -0.62 10.68
CA ARG A 155 -3.25 -1.56 9.74
C ARG A 155 -2.43 -2.64 10.46
N ASN A 156 -1.89 -2.29 11.62
CA ASN A 156 -1.18 -3.18 12.53
C ASN A 156 -2.10 -4.10 13.37
N GLU A 157 -3.41 -3.95 13.23
CA GLU A 157 -4.40 -4.80 13.91
C GLU A 157 -5.01 -5.83 12.95
N LEU A 158 -4.50 -5.91 11.72
CA LEU A 158 -4.94 -6.87 10.72
C LEU A 158 -4.46 -8.28 11.10
N THR A 159 -5.32 -9.27 10.88
CA THR A 159 -5.03 -10.67 11.14
C THR A 159 -4.43 -11.34 9.91
N SER A 160 -3.47 -12.24 10.12
CA SER A 160 -2.90 -13.05 9.04
C SER A 160 -3.94 -13.99 8.42
N LEU A 161 -3.87 -14.13 7.10
CA LEU A 161 -4.63 -15.13 6.34
C LEU A 161 -3.73 -16.34 6.03
N ASN A 162 -4.32 -17.51 5.82
CA ASN A 162 -3.55 -18.75 5.59
C ASN A 162 -2.57 -18.64 4.40
N TRP A 163 -3.00 -18.02 3.29
CA TRP A 163 -2.14 -17.84 2.11
C TRP A 163 -0.88 -17.02 2.42
N MET A 164 -0.93 -16.13 3.42
CA MET A 164 0.21 -15.27 3.78
C MET A 164 1.34 -16.07 4.43
N GLN A 165 1.00 -17.17 5.11
CA GLN A 165 1.98 -18.13 5.64
C GLN A 165 2.45 -19.08 4.54
N GLU A 166 1.53 -19.54 3.69
CA GLU A 166 1.84 -20.47 2.59
C GLU A 166 2.78 -19.87 1.54
N HIS A 167 2.63 -18.58 1.23
CA HIS A 167 3.37 -17.90 0.17
C HIS A 167 4.26 -16.76 0.66
N GLU A 168 4.69 -16.80 1.93
CA GLU A 168 5.47 -15.71 2.53
C GLU A 168 6.73 -15.37 1.71
N GLU A 169 7.48 -16.37 1.28
CA GLU A 169 8.73 -16.18 0.55
C GLU A 169 8.50 -15.56 -0.85
N GLU A 170 7.54 -16.10 -1.60
CA GLU A 170 7.14 -15.63 -2.92
C GLU A 170 6.56 -14.21 -2.86
N PHE A 171 5.76 -13.95 -1.82
CA PHE A 171 5.20 -12.64 -1.55
C PHE A 171 6.30 -11.61 -1.28
N ASN A 172 7.25 -11.92 -0.39
CA ASN A 172 8.34 -11.02 -0.06
C ASN A 172 9.22 -10.71 -1.28
N LYS A 173 9.52 -11.70 -2.13
CA LYS A 173 10.23 -11.47 -3.42
C LYS A 173 9.47 -10.50 -4.33
N ALA A 174 8.15 -10.65 -4.46
CA ALA A 174 7.34 -9.73 -5.25
C ALA A 174 7.28 -8.33 -4.62
N ALA A 175 7.14 -8.25 -3.30
CA ALA A 175 7.11 -7.01 -2.54
C ALA A 175 8.45 -6.24 -2.58
N GLU A 176 9.59 -6.92 -2.63
CA GLU A 176 10.92 -6.33 -2.86
C GLU A 176 11.03 -5.65 -4.23
N VAL A 177 10.44 -6.26 -5.28
CA VAL A 177 10.37 -5.68 -6.62
C VAL A 177 9.44 -4.46 -6.64
N LEU A 178 8.43 -4.43 -5.77
CA LEU A 178 7.53 -3.29 -5.60
C LEU A 178 8.06 -2.24 -4.59
N LYS A 179 9.31 -2.39 -4.14
CA LYS A 179 10.01 -1.52 -3.16
C LYS A 179 9.35 -1.44 -1.77
N LEU A 180 8.60 -2.45 -1.36
CA LEU A 180 7.92 -2.49 -0.07
C LEU A 180 8.76 -3.13 1.05
N ILE A 181 9.87 -3.79 0.71
CA ILE A 181 10.73 -4.52 1.66
C ILE A 181 12.08 -3.83 1.82
N ASP A 182 12.89 -3.73 0.77
CA ASP A 182 14.28 -3.26 0.83
C ASP A 182 14.44 -1.80 1.25
N ARG A 183 15.56 -1.46 1.92
CA ARG A 183 15.92 -0.08 2.25
C ARG A 183 15.83 0.86 1.04
N HIS A 184 15.35 2.08 1.30
CA HIS A 184 15.42 3.20 0.37
C HIS A 184 16.59 4.11 0.73
N GLU A 185 17.61 4.10 -0.11
CA GLU A 185 18.81 4.95 0.03
C GLU A 185 18.58 6.39 -0.46
N PRO A 186 19.31 7.37 0.07
CA PRO A 186 19.28 8.76 -0.43
C PRO A 186 19.78 8.85 -1.87
N SER A 187 19.18 9.76 -2.63
CA SER A 187 19.53 10.04 -4.03
C SER A 187 20.48 11.23 -4.17
N TYR A 188 20.66 12.02 -3.12
CA TYR A 188 21.47 13.25 -3.10
C TYR A 188 22.44 13.27 -1.91
N GLN A 189 23.45 14.14 -1.96
CA GLN A 189 24.38 14.39 -0.85
C GLN A 189 24.06 15.68 -0.09
N GLU A 190 23.39 16.62 -0.75
CA GLU A 190 23.01 17.92 -0.20
C GLU A 190 21.49 18.06 -0.23
N TYR A 191 20.92 18.46 0.89
CA TYR A 191 19.49 18.67 1.08
C TYR A 191 19.25 20.04 1.73
N ASP A 192 18.06 20.61 1.52
CA ASP A 192 17.69 21.86 2.18
C ASP A 192 17.27 21.61 3.63
N THR A 193 16.42 20.63 3.84
CA THR A 193 16.04 20.13 5.16
C THR A 193 15.66 18.65 5.09
N ALA A 194 15.45 18.03 6.24
CA ALA A 194 14.89 16.69 6.37
C ALA A 194 13.51 16.75 7.02
N TRP A 195 12.56 16.00 6.48
CA TRP A 195 11.24 15.80 7.06
C TRP A 195 11.13 14.37 7.56
N ILE A 196 11.06 14.19 8.87
CA ILE A 196 10.87 12.90 9.52
C ILE A 196 9.37 12.69 9.72
N ALA A 197 8.80 11.71 9.03
CA ALA A 197 7.39 11.40 9.12
C ALA A 197 7.01 10.94 10.55
N GLY A 198 5.85 11.42 11.04
CA GLY A 198 5.26 11.00 12.31
C GLY A 198 4.79 9.54 12.32
N ALA A 199 4.75 8.97 13.52
CA ALA A 199 4.35 7.59 13.79
C ALA A 199 4.01 7.43 15.28
N SER A 200 3.69 6.20 15.70
CA SER A 200 3.75 5.82 17.11
C SER A 200 5.16 6.04 17.69
N ARG A 201 5.26 6.10 19.03
CA ARG A 201 6.52 6.37 19.74
C ARG A 201 7.70 5.51 19.26
N VAL A 202 7.48 4.21 19.11
CA VAL A 202 8.51 3.26 18.67
C VAL A 202 8.92 3.50 17.21
N GLY A 203 7.95 3.82 16.35
CA GLY A 203 8.20 4.10 14.94
C GLY A 203 8.96 5.41 14.72
N LEU A 204 8.60 6.46 15.46
CA LEU A 204 9.28 7.74 15.38
C LEU A 204 10.71 7.64 15.91
N LEU A 205 10.93 6.96 17.04
CA LEU A 205 12.28 6.71 17.55
C LEU A 205 13.14 5.93 16.55
N ALA A 206 12.60 4.88 15.92
CA ALA A 206 13.29 4.13 14.87
C ALA A 206 13.68 5.02 13.67
N ARG A 207 12.80 5.93 13.24
CA ARG A 207 13.09 6.87 12.14
C ARG A 207 14.14 7.91 12.52
N ILE A 208 14.13 8.40 13.76
CA ILE A 208 15.18 9.30 14.27
C ILE A 208 16.55 8.60 14.26
N ILE A 209 16.61 7.33 14.68
CA ILE A 209 17.84 6.54 14.64
C ILE A 209 18.31 6.34 13.20
N ASP A 210 17.40 5.95 12.29
CA ASP A 210 17.74 5.76 10.88
C ASP A 210 18.20 7.06 10.23
N TYR A 211 17.56 8.21 10.52
CA TYR A 211 17.98 9.53 10.06
C TYR A 211 19.43 9.83 10.44
N LYS A 212 19.82 9.60 11.70
CA LYS A 212 21.22 9.78 12.14
C LYS A 212 22.16 8.84 11.39
N PHE A 213 21.76 7.58 11.23
CA PHE A 213 22.54 6.57 10.54
C PHE A 213 22.79 6.93 9.08
N ILE A 214 21.75 7.25 8.31
CA ILE A 214 21.90 7.59 6.89
C ILE A 214 22.67 8.91 6.71
N THR A 215 22.45 9.89 7.57
CA THR A 215 23.20 11.16 7.54
C THR A 215 24.69 10.91 7.72
N SER A 216 25.07 10.07 8.68
CA SER A 216 26.46 9.69 8.92
C SER A 216 27.03 8.81 7.79
N LYS A 217 26.35 7.71 7.45
CA LYS A 217 26.81 6.72 6.46
C LYS A 217 27.03 7.32 5.07
N TYR A 218 26.16 8.21 4.64
CA TYR A 218 26.22 8.83 3.31
C TYR A 218 26.84 10.23 3.33
N SER A 219 27.30 10.72 4.50
CA SER A 219 27.88 12.06 4.66
C SER A 219 26.96 13.16 4.13
N LEU A 220 25.67 13.09 4.47
CA LEU A 220 24.66 14.04 4.00
C LEU A 220 24.83 15.40 4.68
N THR A 221 24.56 16.47 3.94
CA THR A 221 24.56 17.84 4.46
C THR A 221 23.20 18.49 4.33
N PHE A 222 22.86 19.36 5.29
CA PHE A 222 21.57 20.04 5.38
C PHE A 222 21.78 21.55 5.61
N LYS A 223 20.96 22.38 4.98
CA LYS A 223 20.98 23.84 5.21
C LYS A 223 20.22 24.24 6.47
N GLU A 224 19.14 23.51 6.77
CA GLU A 224 18.32 23.72 7.96
C GLU A 224 18.29 22.50 8.87
N ASN A 225 17.78 22.71 10.08
CA ASN A 225 17.51 21.64 11.03
C ASN A 225 16.40 20.71 10.51
N PRO A 226 16.43 19.43 10.91
CA PRO A 226 15.36 18.48 10.59
C PRO A 226 14.05 18.86 11.27
N ILE A 227 12.97 18.52 10.59
CA ILE A 227 11.59 18.75 11.02
C ILE A 227 10.92 17.39 11.27
N VAL A 228 10.21 17.26 12.39
CA VAL A 228 9.33 16.12 12.67
C VAL A 228 7.89 16.49 12.36
N LEU A 229 7.24 15.68 11.53
CA LEU A 229 5.85 15.88 11.11
C LEU A 229 4.92 15.15 12.07
N ALA A 230 4.18 15.87 12.92
CA ALA A 230 3.27 15.27 13.89
C ALA A 230 1.87 15.89 13.80
N GLY A 231 0.92 15.35 14.54
CA GLY A 231 -0.41 15.95 14.63
C GLY A 231 -1.14 15.60 15.90
N ALA A 232 -2.34 16.17 16.02
CA ALA A 232 -3.22 16.04 17.18
C ALA A 232 -3.87 14.65 17.38
N ARG A 233 -3.25 13.55 16.90
CA ARG A 233 -3.70 12.18 17.22
C ARG A 233 -3.51 11.96 18.72
N GLU A 234 -4.60 11.70 19.43
CA GLU A 234 -4.55 11.35 20.84
C GLU A 234 -3.72 10.08 21.08
N LEU A 235 -2.91 10.08 22.15
CA LEU A 235 -2.11 8.93 22.54
C LEU A 235 -2.96 7.85 23.21
N TRP A 236 -2.55 6.59 23.08
CA TRP A 236 -3.09 5.49 23.88
C TRP A 236 -2.04 4.41 24.16
N ALA A 237 -2.16 3.75 25.30
CA ALA A 237 -1.09 2.89 25.84
C ALA A 237 -0.74 1.73 24.90
N ASN A 238 -1.75 1.13 24.25
CA ASN A 238 -1.57 -0.01 23.35
C ASN A 238 -0.71 0.32 22.12
N LEU A 239 -0.71 1.58 21.66
CA LEU A 239 0.07 1.99 20.50
C LEU A 239 1.37 2.71 20.87
N ASP A 240 1.34 3.58 21.87
CA ASP A 240 2.45 4.49 22.15
C ASP A 240 3.38 3.98 23.27
N GLY A 241 3.05 2.87 23.91
CA GLY A 241 3.97 2.10 24.75
C GLY A 241 5.06 1.40 23.93
N ILE A 242 6.21 1.16 24.56
CA ILE A 242 7.36 0.41 24.03
C ILE A 242 7.78 -0.63 25.05
N SER A 243 7.87 -1.90 24.67
CA SER A 243 8.41 -2.94 25.57
C SER A 243 9.79 -2.51 26.09
N PRO A 244 10.09 -2.63 27.40
CA PRO A 244 11.35 -2.18 27.98
C PRO A 244 12.60 -2.72 27.28
N THR A 245 12.58 -3.98 26.86
CA THR A 245 13.68 -4.62 26.11
C THR A 245 13.89 -3.96 24.75
N VAL A 246 12.82 -3.60 24.05
CA VAL A 246 12.88 -2.90 22.75
C VAL A 246 13.35 -1.46 22.96
N LEU A 247 12.84 -0.77 23.98
CA LEU A 247 13.26 0.59 24.31
C LEU A 247 14.77 0.66 24.59
N ALA A 248 15.31 -0.24 25.41
CA ALA A 248 16.73 -0.31 25.71
C ALA A 248 17.58 -0.56 24.44
N LYS A 249 17.12 -1.45 23.54
CA LYS A 249 17.77 -1.70 22.24
C LYS A 249 17.78 -0.44 21.36
N LEU A 250 16.67 0.30 21.30
CA LEU A 250 16.57 1.53 20.51
C LEU A 250 17.41 2.66 21.11
N GLU A 251 17.44 2.81 22.44
CA GLU A 251 18.28 3.78 23.12
C GLU A 251 19.76 3.51 22.87
N HIS A 252 20.18 2.24 22.97
CA HIS A 252 21.52 1.83 22.62
C HIS A 252 21.83 2.13 21.13
N ALA A 253 20.94 1.76 20.21
CA ALA A 253 21.10 2.02 18.78
C ALA A 253 21.19 3.52 18.45
N SER A 254 20.42 4.37 19.13
CA SER A 254 20.51 5.84 19.01
C SER A 254 21.86 6.38 19.46
N SER A 255 22.45 5.80 20.52
CA SER A 255 23.77 6.21 21.01
C SER A 255 24.91 5.80 20.08
N GLN A 256 24.77 4.67 19.39
CA GLN A 256 25.79 4.10 18.50
C GLN A 256 25.60 4.44 17.03
N ILE A 257 24.52 5.15 16.66
CA ILE A 257 24.18 5.46 15.26
C ILE A 257 24.12 4.16 14.42
N THR A 258 23.37 3.18 14.92
CA THR A 258 23.31 1.83 14.34
C THR A 258 22.42 1.78 13.08
N ASP A 259 22.79 0.92 12.12
CA ASP A 259 21.93 0.58 11.00
C ASP A 259 20.66 -0.13 11.49
N MET A 260 19.50 0.50 11.27
CA MET A 260 18.22 -0.07 11.65
C MET A 260 17.94 -1.41 10.95
N ASP A 261 18.56 -1.71 9.81
CA ASP A 261 18.42 -2.99 9.11
C ASP A 261 19.07 -4.16 9.86
N LEU A 262 20.06 -3.88 10.72
CA LEU A 262 20.80 -4.88 11.49
C LEU A 262 20.22 -5.07 12.90
N LEU A 263 19.39 -4.13 13.36
CA LEU A 263 18.80 -4.22 14.68
C LEU A 263 17.71 -5.29 14.68
N ASP A 264 17.97 -6.42 15.35
CA ASP A 264 16.95 -7.40 15.73
C ASP A 264 16.13 -6.89 16.93
N ALA A 265 15.45 -5.78 16.66
CA ALA A 265 14.24 -5.41 17.34
C ALA A 265 13.17 -5.69 16.30
N SER A 266 12.48 -6.83 16.42
CA SER A 266 11.08 -6.82 16.04
C SER A 266 10.51 -5.56 16.68
N VAL A 267 9.86 -4.73 15.87
CA VAL A 267 9.06 -3.64 16.40
C VAL A 267 7.69 -4.27 16.54
N PRO A 268 7.41 -5.09 17.58
CA PRO A 268 6.17 -5.83 17.65
C PRO A 268 5.04 -4.83 17.61
N VAL A 269 4.19 -4.97 16.61
CA VAL A 269 2.98 -4.20 16.49
C VAL A 269 1.84 -5.14 16.85
N GLY A 270 1.27 -4.95 18.05
CA GLY A 270 0.24 -5.83 18.58
C GLY A 270 0.10 -5.74 20.11
N GLU A 271 -0.78 -6.57 20.66
CA GLU A 271 -1.03 -6.74 22.09
C GLU A 271 0.15 -7.46 22.76
N ASN A 272 1.13 -6.67 23.17
CA ASN A 272 2.20 -7.11 24.05
C ASN A 272 1.95 -6.49 25.43
N ASN A 273 1.72 -7.32 26.45
CA ASN A 273 1.42 -6.84 27.80
C ASN A 273 2.51 -5.90 28.33
N ASP A 274 3.79 -6.21 28.12
CA ASP A 274 4.90 -5.35 28.58
C ASP A 274 4.87 -3.98 27.92
N ARG A 275 4.47 -3.93 26.64
CA ARG A 275 4.32 -2.69 25.90
C ARG A 275 3.15 -1.87 26.45
N ILE A 276 2.02 -2.50 26.73
CA ILE A 276 0.84 -1.84 27.28
C ILE A 276 1.16 -1.29 28.67
N GLU A 277 1.82 -2.06 29.54
CA GLU A 277 2.23 -1.62 30.88
C GLU A 277 3.23 -0.46 30.84
N GLU A 278 4.19 -0.47 29.90
CA GLU A 278 5.05 0.69 29.69
C GLU A 278 4.26 1.91 29.21
N GLY A 279 3.31 1.72 28.28
CA GLY A 279 2.42 2.79 27.83
C GLY A 279 1.57 3.39 28.95
N LYS A 280 1.05 2.55 29.86
CA LYS A 280 0.32 2.98 31.07
C LYS A 280 1.19 3.80 32.01
N SER A 281 2.50 3.59 32.00
CA SER A 281 3.46 4.37 32.79
C SER A 281 3.90 5.66 32.08
N TYR A 282 4.08 5.59 30.76
CA TYR A 282 4.54 6.69 29.93
C TYR A 282 3.51 7.81 29.80
N ILE A 283 2.21 7.47 29.66
CA ILE A 283 1.14 8.47 29.52
C ILE A 283 1.05 9.41 30.73
N PRO A 284 0.96 8.93 31.99
CA PRO A 284 0.97 9.80 33.17
C PRO A 284 2.27 10.59 33.33
N TYR A 285 3.42 10.00 32.97
CA TYR A 285 4.70 10.72 32.94
C TYR A 285 4.63 11.92 31.99
N LEU A 286 4.15 11.71 30.77
CA LEU A 286 4.05 12.75 29.75
C LEU A 286 3.04 13.83 30.15
N ALA A 287 1.91 13.44 30.76
CA ALA A 287 0.93 14.38 31.32
C ALA A 287 1.57 15.30 32.37
N LYS A 288 2.30 14.70 33.33
CA LYS A 288 3.00 15.46 34.39
C LYS A 288 4.05 16.40 33.80
N LYS A 289 4.86 15.93 32.84
CA LYS A 289 5.89 16.74 32.17
C LYS A 289 5.29 17.96 31.47
N ASN A 290 4.11 17.79 30.86
CA ASN A 290 3.42 18.83 30.09
C ASN A 290 2.34 19.59 30.89
N LYS A 291 2.22 19.34 32.21
CA LYS A 291 1.23 19.96 33.10
C LYS A 291 -0.23 19.75 32.66
N ILE A 292 -0.51 18.62 32.01
CA ILE A 292 -1.87 18.20 31.62
C ILE A 292 -2.46 17.40 32.78
N LYS A 293 -3.65 17.79 33.23
CA LYS A 293 -4.30 17.16 34.39
C LYS A 293 -5.07 15.92 33.95
N LEU A 294 -4.68 14.78 34.52
CA LEU A 294 -5.44 13.54 34.45
C LEU A 294 -6.33 13.41 35.69
N ASP A 295 -7.37 12.58 35.58
CA ASP A 295 -8.20 12.20 36.72
C ASP A 295 -7.33 11.60 37.84
N GLU A 296 -7.50 12.10 39.06
CA GLU A 296 -6.63 11.74 40.18
C GLU A 296 -6.83 10.30 40.67
N GLN A 297 -8.04 9.76 40.51
CA GLN A 297 -8.40 8.43 41.01
C GLN A 297 -8.16 7.35 39.95
N SER A 298 -8.37 7.70 38.68
CA SER A 298 -8.30 6.81 37.54
C SER A 298 -7.69 7.56 36.35
N PRO A 299 -6.37 7.80 36.32
CA PRO A 299 -5.71 8.61 35.28
C PRO A 299 -5.75 7.99 33.87
N LEU A 300 -6.21 6.75 33.75
CA LEU A 300 -6.34 6.01 32.51
C LEU A 300 -7.75 5.39 32.43
N ILE A 301 -8.31 5.33 31.23
CA ILE A 301 -9.64 4.78 30.98
C ILE A 301 -9.62 3.83 29.78
N GLU A 302 -10.32 2.71 29.91
CA GLU A 302 -10.57 1.77 28.83
C GLU A 302 -12.08 1.73 28.58
N TYR A 303 -12.48 1.95 27.32
CA TYR A 303 -13.87 1.82 26.90
C TYR A 303 -14.10 0.41 26.41
N LYS A 304 -15.10 -0.30 26.95
CA LYS A 304 -15.29 -1.72 26.61
C LYS A 304 -16.20 -1.91 25.41
N THR A 305 -17.14 -0.99 25.20
CA THR A 305 -18.12 -1.06 24.11
C THR A 305 -18.09 0.19 23.24
N GLU A 306 -18.69 0.10 22.05
CA GLU A 306 -18.80 1.25 21.14
C GLU A 306 -19.68 2.36 21.73
N GLU A 307 -20.72 2.00 22.47
CA GLU A 307 -21.67 2.94 23.09
C GLU A 307 -21.02 3.78 24.20
N GLU A 308 -20.06 3.21 24.94
CA GLU A 308 -19.29 3.91 25.96
C GLU A 308 -18.19 4.80 25.36
N CYS A 309 -17.78 4.51 24.12
CA CYS A 309 -16.59 5.07 23.53
C CYS A 309 -16.84 6.48 22.95
N PRO A 310 -16.11 7.51 23.40
CA PRO A 310 -16.22 8.84 22.82
C PRO A 310 -15.91 8.83 21.32
N LYS A 311 -16.57 9.71 20.56
CA LYS A 311 -16.30 9.88 19.12
C LYS A 311 -14.80 10.10 18.89
N GLY A 312 -14.22 9.32 17.99
CA GLY A 312 -12.79 9.38 17.70
C GLY A 312 -11.92 8.57 18.67
N ARG A 313 -12.50 7.75 19.55
CA ARG A 313 -11.81 6.67 20.28
C ARG A 313 -12.34 5.32 19.78
N MET A 314 -11.72 4.25 20.26
CA MET A 314 -12.07 2.87 19.91
C MET A 314 -12.11 1.99 21.16
N PRO A 315 -13.05 1.05 21.25
CA PRO A 315 -13.15 0.14 22.39
C PRO A 315 -11.93 -0.79 22.50
N GLY A 316 -11.65 -1.28 23.70
CA GLY A 316 -10.51 -2.16 24.01
C GLY A 316 -9.14 -1.46 24.05
N ARG A 317 -9.11 -0.13 23.97
CA ARG A 317 -7.88 0.67 24.05
C ARG A 317 -7.85 1.54 25.30
N ILE A 318 -6.65 1.73 25.84
CA ILE A 318 -6.42 2.43 27.09
C ILE A 318 -5.94 3.86 26.81
N TYR A 319 -6.80 4.84 27.09
CA TYR A 319 -6.58 6.26 26.85
C TYR A 319 -6.26 7.01 28.14
N PRO A 320 -5.66 8.22 28.05
CA PRO A 320 -5.62 9.13 29.18
C PRO A 320 -7.04 9.53 29.60
N ASN A 321 -7.32 9.45 30.90
CA ASN A 321 -8.54 9.98 31.49
C ASN A 321 -8.25 11.37 32.04
N TYR A 322 -8.81 12.40 31.43
CA TYR A 322 -8.48 13.79 31.76
C TYR A 322 -9.38 14.30 32.88
N ALA A 323 -8.81 15.13 33.75
CA ALA A 323 -9.57 15.75 34.83
C ALA A 323 -10.67 16.68 34.29
N ASP A 324 -11.71 16.89 35.08
CA ASP A 324 -12.79 17.83 34.75
C ASP A 324 -12.23 19.22 34.43
N GLY A 325 -12.62 19.75 33.27
CA GLY A 325 -12.18 21.06 32.78
C GLY A 325 -10.84 21.08 32.05
N GLU A 326 -10.07 19.99 32.01
CA GLU A 326 -8.84 19.91 31.19
C GLU A 326 -9.18 19.92 29.70
N GLN A 327 -8.63 20.91 28.98
CA GLN A 327 -8.87 21.11 27.56
C GLN A 327 -7.74 20.57 26.70
N ASN A 328 -6.54 20.41 27.27
CA ASN A 328 -5.37 19.92 26.54
C ASN A 328 -5.38 18.40 26.48
N ARG A 329 -4.96 17.86 25.33
CA ARG A 329 -4.86 16.42 25.10
C ARG A 329 -3.40 16.02 24.92
N LEU A 330 -3.07 14.82 25.38
CA LEU A 330 -1.81 14.19 25.04
C LEU A 330 -1.89 13.69 23.60
N THR A 331 -1.00 14.21 22.74
CA THR A 331 -1.02 13.92 21.31
C THR A 331 0.31 13.38 20.81
N GLU A 332 0.31 12.87 19.57
CA GLU A 332 1.52 12.52 18.85
C GLU A 332 2.51 13.69 18.79
N THR A 333 2.03 14.94 18.72
CA THR A 333 2.88 16.14 18.83
C THR A 333 3.55 16.23 20.20
N THR A 334 2.79 16.07 21.30
CA THR A 334 3.36 16.09 22.66
C THR A 334 4.44 15.00 22.84
N MET A 335 4.18 13.81 22.32
CA MET A 335 5.14 12.71 22.32
C MET A 335 6.36 13.00 21.43
N SER A 336 6.16 13.62 20.27
CA SER A 336 7.24 13.98 19.35
C SER A 336 8.21 14.97 19.99
N TYR A 337 7.70 15.97 20.72
CA TYR A 337 8.53 16.89 21.50
C TYR A 337 9.40 16.16 22.54
N ASP A 338 8.82 15.22 23.29
CA ASP A 338 9.58 14.41 24.26
C ASP A 338 10.72 13.62 23.61
N LEU A 339 10.45 13.01 22.45
CA LEU A 339 11.45 12.24 21.72
C LEU A 339 12.55 13.12 21.11
N ILE A 340 12.22 14.25 20.48
CA ILE A 340 13.25 15.09 19.86
C ILE A 340 14.13 15.79 20.90
N GLU A 341 13.59 16.16 22.07
CA GLU A 341 14.38 16.74 23.16
C GLU A 341 15.50 15.77 23.59
N LYS A 342 15.16 14.48 23.68
CA LYS A 342 16.10 13.44 24.10
C LYS A 342 17.01 12.94 22.98
N TYR A 343 16.46 12.73 21.79
CA TYR A 343 17.15 11.98 20.72
C TYR A 343 17.53 12.82 19.52
N LEU A 344 16.94 13.98 19.29
CA LEU A 344 17.25 14.81 18.11
C LEU A 344 17.19 16.30 18.45
N PRO A 345 18.08 16.80 19.33
CA PRO A 345 18.05 18.19 19.76
C PRO A 345 18.22 19.14 18.57
N ASN A 346 17.63 20.33 18.67
CA ASN A 346 17.55 21.37 17.63
C ASN A 346 16.56 21.09 16.48
N SER A 347 15.82 19.98 16.52
CA SER A 347 14.73 19.74 15.58
C SER A 347 13.49 20.57 15.91
N VAL A 348 12.62 20.75 14.92
CA VAL A 348 11.32 21.41 15.09
C VAL A 348 10.20 20.38 14.88
N VAL A 349 9.10 20.49 15.62
CA VAL A 349 7.87 19.72 15.35
C VAL A 349 6.88 20.61 14.62
N ILE A 350 6.38 20.16 13.48
CA ILE A 350 5.21 20.76 12.83
C ILE A 350 3.98 20.08 13.42
N ASP A 351 3.23 20.83 14.22
CA ASP A 351 1.99 20.38 14.84
C ASP A 351 0.81 20.62 13.89
N SER A 352 0.33 19.54 13.28
CA SER A 352 -0.79 19.63 12.34
C SER A 352 -2.10 19.48 13.08
N HIS A 353 -2.94 20.50 12.98
CA HIS A 353 -4.27 20.49 13.58
C HIS A 353 -5.33 20.41 12.48
N LEU A 354 -6.25 19.46 12.65
CA LEU A 354 -7.52 19.45 11.93
C LEU A 354 -8.65 19.76 12.91
N GLY A 355 -9.81 20.13 12.39
CA GLY A 355 -11.00 20.36 13.21
C GLY A 355 -11.32 19.15 14.11
N PRO A 356 -12.17 19.32 15.14
CA PRO A 356 -12.34 18.35 16.24
C PRO A 356 -12.78 16.95 15.81
N GLU A 357 -13.26 16.77 14.58
CA GLU A 357 -13.73 15.48 14.06
C GLU A 357 -12.73 14.76 13.14
N GLN A 358 -11.60 15.38 12.81
CA GLN A 358 -10.64 14.85 11.84
C GLN A 358 -9.29 14.56 12.49
N ARG A 359 -8.72 13.38 12.19
CA ARG A 359 -7.38 13.02 12.62
C ARG A 359 -6.36 13.42 11.54
N PRO A 360 -5.28 14.13 11.91
CA PRO A 360 -4.18 14.38 10.98
C PRO A 360 -3.63 13.08 10.40
N ASN A 361 -3.25 13.14 9.13
CA ASN A 361 -2.65 12.04 8.39
C ASN A 361 -1.41 12.53 7.62
N THR A 362 -0.73 11.63 6.91
CA THR A 362 0.48 11.98 6.13
C THR A 362 0.25 13.16 5.17
N ALA A 363 -0.92 13.24 4.53
CA ALA A 363 -1.20 14.33 3.60
C ALA A 363 -1.29 15.68 4.35
N THR A 364 -2.01 15.71 5.46
CA THR A 364 -2.21 16.96 6.20
C THR A 364 -0.94 17.43 6.88
N THR A 365 -0.12 16.52 7.43
CA THR A 365 1.16 16.90 8.04
C THR A 365 2.19 17.36 7.01
N ALA A 366 2.22 16.73 5.83
CA ALA A 366 3.06 17.18 4.72
C ALA A 366 2.59 18.52 4.14
N ARG A 367 1.28 18.75 4.07
CA ARG A 367 0.71 20.05 3.67
C ARG A 367 1.17 21.15 4.61
N ASP A 368 1.04 20.96 5.92
CA ASP A 368 1.38 21.99 6.90
C ASP A 368 2.90 22.29 6.91
N ALA A 369 3.75 21.26 6.73
CA ALA A 369 5.19 21.45 6.52
C ALA A 369 5.51 22.16 5.19
N GLY A 370 4.80 21.81 4.11
CA GLY A 370 4.91 22.50 2.82
C GLY A 370 4.51 23.97 2.90
N MET A 371 3.44 24.29 3.64
CA MET A 371 3.02 25.68 3.89
C MET A 371 4.09 26.45 4.67
N ASN A 372 4.69 25.84 5.70
CA ASN A 372 5.78 26.47 6.44
C ASN A 372 6.99 26.76 5.54
N LEU A 373 7.38 25.81 4.69
CA LEU A 373 8.49 26.01 3.74
C LEU A 373 8.16 27.10 2.71
N VAL A 374 6.96 27.11 2.17
CA VAL A 374 6.53 28.11 1.20
C VAL A 374 6.43 29.51 1.81
N GLN A 375 6.02 29.62 3.07
CA GLN A 375 6.05 30.90 3.77
C GLN A 375 7.48 31.49 3.80
N LYS A 376 8.50 30.67 4.09
CA LYS A 376 9.91 31.10 4.03
C LYS A 376 10.33 31.54 2.63
N ILE A 377 9.84 30.87 1.59
CA ILE A 377 10.06 31.30 0.18
C ILE A 377 9.50 32.70 -0.04
N GLN A 378 8.27 32.96 0.40
CA GLN A 378 7.60 34.26 0.25
C GLN A 378 8.25 35.37 1.08
N GLU A 379 8.80 35.02 2.24
CA GLU A 379 9.57 35.92 3.11
C GLU A 379 10.99 36.21 2.57
N GLY A 380 11.39 35.53 1.48
CA GLY A 380 12.63 35.78 0.75
C GLY A 380 13.83 34.98 1.23
N GLU A 381 13.67 34.07 2.21
CA GLU A 381 14.75 33.18 2.68
C GLU A 381 15.30 32.31 1.56
N TYR A 382 14.46 31.98 0.57
CA TYR A 382 14.79 31.17 -0.61
C TYR A 382 14.61 31.92 -1.94
N ALA A 383 14.64 33.26 -1.94
CA ALA A 383 14.31 34.06 -3.13
C ALA A 383 15.09 33.65 -4.40
N TYR A 384 16.35 33.24 -4.25
CA TYR A 384 17.23 32.85 -5.36
C TYR A 384 17.29 31.33 -5.59
N GLN A 385 16.77 30.52 -4.66
CA GLN A 385 16.81 29.07 -4.76
C GLN A 385 15.46 28.54 -5.26
N LYS A 386 15.41 28.20 -6.54
CA LYS A 386 14.20 27.74 -7.21
C LYS A 386 13.94 26.24 -7.10
N GLU A 387 14.96 25.45 -6.78
CA GLU A 387 14.81 24.01 -6.53
C GLU A 387 15.16 23.72 -5.08
N LEU A 388 14.22 23.14 -4.34
CA LEU A 388 14.43 22.65 -2.98
C LEU A 388 14.33 21.12 -2.96
N ILE A 389 15.27 20.48 -2.26
CA ILE A 389 15.35 19.03 -2.14
C ILE A 389 15.25 18.67 -0.66
N ILE A 390 14.20 17.92 -0.33
CA ILE A 390 13.89 17.52 1.04
C ILE A 390 14.15 16.02 1.20
N LEU A 391 14.93 15.67 2.22
CA LEU A 391 15.09 14.28 2.63
C LEU A 391 13.83 13.86 3.41
N PHE A 392 12.99 13.01 2.82
CA PHE A 392 11.76 12.55 3.47
C PHE A 392 12.00 11.20 4.14
N VAL A 393 12.14 11.18 5.47
CA VAL A 393 12.51 10.00 6.25
C VAL A 393 11.28 9.26 6.76
N SER A 394 11.19 7.98 6.40
CA SER A 394 10.23 7.03 6.94
C SER A 394 10.84 5.62 6.99
N ASN A 395 10.03 4.58 6.77
CA ASN A 395 10.46 3.19 6.75
C ASN A 395 9.57 2.38 5.81
N ASN A 396 10.06 1.25 5.33
CA ASN A 396 9.22 0.31 4.61
C ASN A 396 8.24 -0.43 5.54
N PRO A 397 7.04 -0.78 5.06
CA PRO A 397 6.54 -0.63 3.67
C PRO A 397 5.90 0.74 3.34
N TYR A 398 6.01 1.74 4.21
CA TYR A 398 5.25 2.99 4.12
C TYR A 398 5.87 4.06 3.20
N ILE A 399 7.20 4.06 3.05
CA ILE A 399 7.97 5.21 2.51
C ILE A 399 7.53 5.65 1.10
N GLU A 400 7.36 4.72 0.15
CA GLU A 400 6.99 5.08 -1.22
C GLU A 400 5.63 5.78 -1.26
N ARG A 401 4.63 5.19 -0.56
CA ARG A 401 3.28 5.77 -0.45
C ARG A 401 3.30 7.14 0.19
N GLN A 402 4.02 7.27 1.31
CA GLN A 402 4.08 8.53 2.05
C GLN A 402 4.79 9.62 1.25
N THR A 403 5.85 9.28 0.51
CA THR A 403 6.56 10.23 -0.37
C THR A 403 5.64 10.73 -1.48
N ILE A 404 4.90 9.84 -2.15
CA ILE A 404 3.92 10.20 -3.18
C ILE A 404 2.87 11.17 -2.62
N VAL A 405 2.24 10.82 -1.49
CA VAL A 405 1.21 11.63 -0.85
C VAL A 405 1.75 13.01 -0.47
N SER A 406 2.90 13.05 0.18
CA SER A 406 3.53 14.30 0.60
C SER A 406 3.91 15.18 -0.61
N GLN A 407 4.48 14.58 -1.66
CA GLN A 407 4.86 15.30 -2.88
C GLN A 407 3.63 15.92 -3.56
N ARG A 408 2.52 15.18 -3.62
CA ARG A 408 1.26 15.69 -4.17
C ARG A 408 0.74 16.91 -3.42
N GLU A 409 0.76 16.88 -2.09
CA GLU A 409 0.30 18.02 -1.28
C GLU A 409 1.21 19.25 -1.44
N VAL A 410 2.52 19.04 -1.49
CA VAL A 410 3.47 20.13 -1.77
C VAL A 410 3.24 20.73 -3.16
N ASN A 411 3.01 19.91 -4.18
CA ASN A 411 2.70 20.38 -5.53
C ASN A 411 1.40 21.20 -5.57
N LYS A 412 0.36 20.77 -4.85
CA LYS A 412 -0.90 21.52 -4.74
C LYS A 412 -0.70 22.90 -4.14
N ILE A 413 0.14 23.01 -3.10
CA ILE A 413 0.46 24.30 -2.46
C ILE A 413 1.20 25.21 -3.43
N LEU A 414 2.25 24.72 -4.09
CA LEU A 414 3.01 25.50 -5.06
C LEU A 414 2.11 26.06 -6.17
N LYS A 415 1.21 25.22 -6.71
CA LYS A 415 0.24 25.62 -7.73
C LYS A 415 -0.80 26.61 -7.20
N ALA A 416 -1.32 26.41 -5.99
CA ALA A 416 -2.32 27.29 -5.39
C ALA A 416 -1.76 28.71 -5.14
N LEU A 417 -0.45 28.82 -4.94
CA LEU A 417 0.26 30.08 -4.70
C LEU A 417 1.01 30.60 -5.95
N ASP A 418 0.79 29.99 -7.11
CA ASP A 418 1.43 30.32 -8.40
C ASP A 418 2.97 30.35 -8.35
N LEU A 419 3.57 29.56 -7.46
CA LEU A 419 5.02 29.48 -7.28
C LEU A 419 5.67 28.55 -8.31
N ASP A 420 4.95 27.53 -8.77
CA ASP A 420 5.39 26.65 -9.85
C ASP A 420 5.57 27.42 -11.17
N SER A 421 4.64 28.32 -11.50
CA SER A 421 4.76 29.26 -12.63
C SER A 421 5.97 30.21 -12.50
N GLN A 422 6.40 30.49 -11.26
CA GLN A 422 7.59 31.29 -10.95
C GLN A 422 8.89 30.47 -10.92
N GLY A 423 8.82 29.20 -11.34
CA GLY A 423 9.94 28.28 -11.44
C GLY A 423 10.32 27.57 -10.14
N TYR A 424 9.56 27.74 -9.05
CA TYR A 424 9.84 27.00 -7.82
C TYR A 424 9.43 25.53 -7.95
N SER A 425 10.29 24.65 -7.42
CA SER A 425 10.00 23.23 -7.28
C SER A 425 10.53 22.73 -5.95
N ILE A 426 9.75 21.88 -5.30
CA ILE A 426 10.14 21.17 -4.08
C ILE A 426 10.08 19.67 -4.40
N LYS A 427 11.20 18.97 -4.19
CA LYS A 427 11.34 17.53 -4.45
C LYS A 427 11.51 16.79 -3.14
N LEU A 428 10.66 15.80 -2.90
CA LEU A 428 10.81 14.89 -1.77
C LEU A 428 11.58 13.64 -2.20
N ASP A 429 12.71 13.38 -1.56
CA ASP A 429 13.51 12.16 -1.73
C ASP A 429 13.23 11.20 -0.58
N GLY A 430 12.39 10.20 -0.84
CA GLY A 430 11.96 9.21 0.14
C GLY A 430 13.07 8.23 0.52
N VAL A 431 13.40 8.17 1.82
CA VAL A 431 14.40 7.28 2.41
C VAL A 431 13.88 6.55 3.63
N GLY A 432 14.44 5.37 3.90
CA GLY A 432 14.09 4.61 5.09
C GLY A 432 14.67 3.21 5.12
N PHE A 433 14.73 2.64 6.31
CA PHE A 433 15.16 1.27 6.56
C PHE A 433 14.19 0.21 6.01
N LYS A 434 14.67 -1.03 5.91
CA LYS A 434 13.93 -2.17 5.38
C LYS A 434 12.67 -2.48 6.20
N SER A 435 11.69 -3.14 5.59
CA SER A 435 10.48 -3.58 6.30
C SER A 435 10.86 -4.49 7.46
N LYS A 436 10.27 -4.21 8.62
CA LYS A 436 10.24 -5.11 9.79
C LYS A 436 8.82 -5.57 10.10
N GLN A 437 7.93 -5.39 9.13
CA GLN A 437 6.51 -5.70 9.24
C GLN A 437 6.24 -7.05 8.59
N ASP A 438 5.18 -7.72 9.04
CA ASP A 438 4.72 -8.98 8.49
C ASP A 438 4.08 -8.83 7.10
N VAL A 439 3.82 -9.97 6.45
CA VAL A 439 3.14 -10.04 5.15
C VAL A 439 1.80 -9.30 5.18
N VAL A 440 1.06 -9.39 6.29
CA VAL A 440 -0.24 -8.74 6.46
C VAL A 440 -0.14 -7.24 6.26
N THR A 441 0.80 -6.62 6.96
CA THR A 441 1.04 -5.18 6.93
C THR A 441 1.63 -4.74 5.60
N VAL A 442 2.59 -5.50 5.05
CA VAL A 442 3.18 -5.22 3.73
C VAL A 442 2.12 -5.27 2.64
N HIS A 443 1.24 -6.27 2.66
CA HIS A 443 0.14 -6.38 1.72
C HIS A 443 -0.83 -5.19 1.87
N SER A 444 -1.16 -4.80 3.11
CA SER A 444 -2.01 -3.62 3.39
C SER A 444 -1.44 -2.32 2.86
N GLU A 445 -0.14 -2.09 3.05
CA GLU A 445 0.52 -0.94 2.44
C GLU A 445 0.61 -1.05 0.93
N SER A 446 0.76 -2.25 0.35
CA SER A 446 0.76 -2.42 -1.10
C SER A 446 -0.54 -1.86 -1.68
N ALA A 447 -1.71 -2.24 -1.16
CA ALA A 447 -2.98 -1.72 -1.65
C ALA A 447 -3.14 -0.21 -1.42
N ALA A 448 -2.68 0.29 -0.28
CA ALA A 448 -2.68 1.73 -0.04
C ALA A 448 -1.79 2.48 -1.06
N LEU A 449 -0.62 1.93 -1.41
CA LEU A 449 0.24 2.46 -2.47
C LEU A 449 -0.45 2.45 -3.84
N PHE A 450 -1.23 1.40 -4.16
CA PHE A 450 -2.03 1.34 -5.38
C PHE A 450 -3.06 2.47 -5.45
N ALA A 451 -3.77 2.74 -4.35
CA ALA A 451 -4.72 3.84 -4.28
C ALA A 451 -4.03 5.20 -4.50
N GLU A 452 -2.84 5.40 -3.95
CA GLU A 452 -2.11 6.65 -4.16
C GLU A 452 -1.58 6.79 -5.59
N ARG A 453 -1.07 5.71 -6.19
CA ARG A 453 -0.67 5.70 -7.61
C ARG A 453 -1.84 5.94 -8.55
N TYR A 454 -3.02 5.42 -8.22
CA TYR A 454 -4.24 5.68 -8.98
C TYR A 454 -4.63 7.16 -8.94
N LYS A 455 -4.56 7.80 -7.77
CA LYS A 455 -4.82 9.25 -7.63
C LYS A 455 -3.86 10.07 -8.49
N ASP A 456 -2.56 9.76 -8.49
CA ASP A 456 -1.57 10.47 -9.35
C ASP A 456 -1.86 10.30 -10.85
N ALA A 457 -2.22 9.08 -11.26
CA ALA A 457 -2.61 8.77 -12.64
C ALA A 457 -3.86 9.57 -13.08
N CYS A 458 -4.69 9.96 -12.12
CA CYS A 458 -5.92 10.72 -12.31
C CYS A 458 -5.76 12.24 -12.10
N ASP A 459 -4.75 12.71 -11.40
CA ASP A 459 -4.58 14.14 -11.05
C ASP A 459 -4.43 15.06 -12.30
N ASN A 460 -4.13 14.47 -13.47
CA ASN A 460 -4.00 15.17 -14.75
C ASN A 460 -5.04 14.74 -15.82
N SER A 461 -6.00 13.86 -15.48
CA SER A 461 -6.99 13.36 -16.44
C SER A 461 -8.35 13.12 -15.78
N THR A 462 -9.44 13.31 -16.53
CA THR A 462 -10.78 13.00 -15.99
C THR A 462 -10.90 11.49 -15.81
N CYS A 463 -10.88 10.99 -14.56
CA CYS A 463 -11.21 9.59 -14.30
C CYS A 463 -12.66 9.33 -14.73
N LYS A 464 -12.92 8.18 -15.34
CA LYS A 464 -14.29 7.77 -15.72
C LYS A 464 -15.22 7.60 -14.52
N ARG A 465 -14.66 7.20 -13.37
CA ARG A 465 -15.40 6.89 -12.15
C ARG A 465 -14.84 7.66 -10.96
N PRO A 466 -15.69 8.15 -10.04
CA PRO A 466 -15.24 8.70 -8.77
C PRO A 466 -14.50 7.63 -7.97
N ILE A 467 -13.35 7.98 -7.40
CA ILE A 467 -12.51 7.03 -6.66
C ILE A 467 -13.25 6.44 -5.44
N GLU A 468 -14.18 7.20 -4.87
CA GLU A 468 -15.00 6.83 -3.71
C GLU A 468 -15.86 5.59 -4.01
N THR A 469 -16.22 5.37 -5.28
CA THR A 469 -16.98 4.18 -5.70
C THR A 469 -16.13 2.91 -5.79
N LEU A 470 -14.80 3.06 -5.82
CA LEU A 470 -13.83 1.98 -6.00
C LEU A 470 -13.12 1.60 -4.69
N LEU A 471 -13.02 2.53 -3.73
CA LEU A 471 -12.33 2.30 -2.47
C LEU A 471 -13.20 1.51 -1.48
N PHE A 472 -12.55 0.58 -0.77
CA PHE A 472 -13.20 -0.25 0.25
C PHE A 472 -13.91 0.57 1.34
N GLN A 473 -13.33 1.71 1.73
CA GLN A 473 -13.83 2.53 2.85
C GLN A 473 -15.11 3.30 2.56
N THR A 474 -15.47 3.48 1.28
CA THR A 474 -16.52 4.42 0.85
C THR A 474 -17.55 3.79 -0.09
N ARG A 475 -17.33 2.55 -0.54
CA ARG A 475 -18.27 1.83 -1.41
C ARG A 475 -19.48 1.32 -0.63
N ASP A 476 -20.63 1.28 -1.31
CA ASP A 476 -21.84 0.63 -0.82
C ASP A 476 -21.56 -0.87 -0.57
N THR A 477 -21.86 -1.35 0.63
CA THR A 477 -21.46 -2.69 1.13
C THR A 477 -22.33 -3.82 0.61
N THR A 478 -23.19 -3.58 -0.38
CA THR A 478 -24.10 -4.58 -0.94
C THR A 478 -23.49 -5.14 -2.24
N PRO A 479 -22.68 -6.22 -2.20
CA PRO A 479 -22.17 -6.83 -3.41
C PRO A 479 -23.32 -7.42 -4.23
N PRO A 480 -23.27 -7.35 -5.58
CA PRO A 480 -24.16 -8.17 -6.41
C PRO A 480 -23.86 -9.65 -6.14
N THR A 481 -24.85 -10.36 -5.60
CA THR A 481 -24.73 -11.78 -5.17
C THR A 481 -24.94 -12.78 -6.30
N ASP A 482 -25.44 -12.33 -7.46
CA ASP A 482 -25.86 -13.22 -8.53
C ASP A 482 -24.67 -13.49 -9.46
N ILE A 483 -23.86 -14.50 -9.12
CA ILE A 483 -22.90 -15.11 -10.05
C ILE A 483 -23.71 -16.06 -10.96
N PRO A 484 -23.58 -16.00 -12.29
CA PRO A 484 -24.25 -16.97 -13.16
C PRO A 484 -23.82 -18.40 -12.79
N GLU A 485 -24.78 -19.32 -12.57
CA GLU A 485 -24.56 -20.68 -12.06
C GLU A 485 -23.52 -21.47 -12.88
N GLU A 486 -23.44 -21.19 -14.18
CA GLU A 486 -22.47 -21.80 -15.11
C GLU A 486 -20.99 -21.55 -14.74
N PHE A 487 -20.70 -20.64 -13.81
CA PHE A 487 -19.36 -20.35 -13.30
C PHE A 487 -19.09 -20.88 -11.89
N LEU A 488 -20.09 -21.47 -11.23
CA LEU A 488 -19.98 -22.06 -9.88
C LEU A 488 -19.48 -23.52 -9.90
N ASP A 489 -19.46 -24.16 -11.08
CA ASP A 489 -19.14 -25.60 -11.24
C ASP A 489 -17.64 -25.95 -11.34
N THR A 490 -16.74 -24.99 -11.15
CA THR A 490 -15.35 -25.35 -10.78
C THR A 490 -15.29 -25.50 -9.27
N PRO A 491 -14.77 -26.61 -8.70
CA PRO A 491 -14.67 -26.74 -7.25
C PRO A 491 -13.78 -25.63 -6.72
N THR A 492 -14.41 -24.55 -6.25
CA THR A 492 -13.81 -23.56 -5.39
C THR A 492 -13.73 -24.23 -4.02
N TYR A 493 -12.66 -25.00 -3.79
CA TYR A 493 -12.06 -24.95 -2.46
C TYR A 493 -11.81 -23.46 -2.16
N TRP A 494 -11.99 -23.03 -0.90
CA TRP A 494 -11.94 -21.63 -0.43
C TRP A 494 -13.28 -20.89 -0.27
N ASP A 495 -14.39 -21.57 0.02
CA ASP A 495 -15.35 -20.98 0.97
C ASP A 495 -14.81 -21.15 2.39
N MET A 496 -14.16 -20.11 2.90
CA MET A 496 -13.58 -20.05 4.25
C MET A 496 -14.45 -19.25 5.22
N SER A 497 -15.74 -19.06 4.92
CA SER A 497 -16.66 -18.38 5.83
C SER A 497 -17.48 -19.32 6.72
N GLY A 498 -17.43 -20.64 6.50
CA GLY A 498 -18.28 -21.63 7.18
C GLY A 498 -17.62 -22.62 8.15
N LEU A 499 -16.30 -22.60 8.35
CA LEU A 499 -15.61 -23.65 9.12
C LEU A 499 -15.23 -23.31 10.57
N SER A 500 -15.81 -22.26 11.16
CA SER A 500 -15.64 -21.98 12.60
C SER A 500 -16.64 -22.71 13.50
N GLY A 501 -17.58 -23.50 12.94
CA GLY A 501 -18.63 -24.19 13.73
C GLY A 501 -18.65 -25.71 13.62
N LEU A 502 -17.97 -26.32 12.63
CA LEU A 502 -18.10 -27.76 12.33
C LEU A 502 -16.90 -28.62 12.76
N PHE A 503 -15.81 -28.00 13.22
CA PHE A 503 -14.62 -28.71 13.70
C PHE A 503 -14.53 -28.84 15.23
N GLN A 504 -15.40 -28.17 15.98
CA GLN A 504 -15.48 -28.34 17.44
C GLN A 504 -16.21 -29.65 17.80
N ASP A 505 -17.31 -29.97 17.10
CA ASP A 505 -18.17 -31.11 17.44
C ASP A 505 -17.62 -32.47 16.94
N ALA A 506 -16.65 -32.46 16.03
CA ALA A 506 -16.02 -33.69 15.52
C ALA A 506 -14.79 -34.14 16.34
N TRP A 507 -14.28 -33.29 17.25
CA TRP A 507 -13.13 -33.61 18.10
C TRP A 507 -13.53 -34.26 19.44
N ASP A 508 -14.76 -34.03 19.91
CA ASP A 508 -15.27 -34.58 21.18
C ASP A 508 -15.92 -35.98 21.06
N LEU A 509 -15.92 -36.58 19.87
CA LEU A 509 -16.54 -37.90 19.61
C LEU A 509 -15.55 -39.01 19.23
N VAL A 510 -14.26 -38.71 19.16
CA VAL A 510 -13.20 -39.68 18.96
C VAL A 510 -12.04 -39.33 19.88
N LEU A 511 -12.19 -39.65 21.17
CA LEU A 511 -11.13 -40.05 22.11
C LEU A 511 -11.74 -40.16 23.54
N PRO A 512 -11.71 -41.32 24.21
CA PRO A 512 -11.62 -41.34 25.67
C PRO A 512 -10.26 -40.85 26.16
#